data_AF-A0A4V2XI83-F1
#
_entry.id   AF-A0A4V2XI83-F1
#
_cell.length_a   1.000
_cell.length_b   1.000
_cell.length_c   1.000
_cell.angle_alpha   90.00
_cell.angle_beta   90.00
_cell.angle_gamma   90.00
#
_symmetry.space_group_name_H-M   'P 1'
#
loop_
_entity.id
_entity.type
_entity.pdbx_description
1 polymer ?
#
loop_
_entity_poly.entity_id
_entity_poly.type
_entity_poly.pdbx_seq_one_letter_code
_entity_poly.pdbx_strand_id
1 'polypeptide(L)'
;MLAAAAALLVLALVGGAVAYLVFRGEELTYQTQAAMRKALPVTAAAELHEHGVKLAEPLKCADLPGATQDKLRVSCAGTTSDKKPVAVFGSGDRETAESHYTILVAGKPVVENAPCLGADCHGEEG
;
A
#
# COMPACT_ATOMS: atom_id res chain seq x y z
N MET A 1 46.67 10.61 -49.20
CA MET A 1 46.26 9.30 -48.63
C MET A 1 45.11 9.56 -47.67
N LEU A 2 43.97 8.89 -47.89
CA LEU A 2 42.89 8.48 -46.97
C LEU A 2 42.38 9.51 -45.92
N ALA A 3 41.11 9.95 -46.01
CA ALA A 3 39.95 9.37 -45.29
C ALA A 3 40.17 9.36 -43.76
N ALA A 4 39.33 9.89 -42.87
CA ALA A 4 37.87 9.92 -42.79
C ALA A 4 37.52 10.91 -41.64
N ALA A 5 36.48 11.73 -41.77
CA ALA A 5 35.21 11.53 -41.07
C ALA A 5 35.34 11.06 -39.61
N ALA A 6 34.99 11.94 -38.66
CA ALA A 6 33.93 11.69 -37.69
C ALA A 6 33.85 12.86 -36.71
N ALA A 7 32.85 13.72 -36.94
CA ALA A 7 32.30 14.58 -35.90
C ALA A 7 31.68 13.67 -34.82
N LEU A 8 32.38 13.47 -33.71
CA LEU A 8 31.87 12.78 -32.53
C LEU A 8 32.34 13.53 -31.27
N LEU A 9 31.74 14.70 -31.06
CA LEU A 9 31.75 15.40 -29.77
C LEU A 9 30.36 16.03 -29.56
N VAL A 10 29.34 15.20 -29.64
CA VAL A 10 27.96 15.56 -29.28
C VAL A 10 27.52 14.58 -28.19
N LEU A 11 27.18 15.15 -27.03
CA LEU A 11 26.59 14.54 -25.82
C LEU A 11 27.56 13.89 -24.82
N ALA A 12 28.45 14.70 -24.25
CA ALA A 12 29.06 14.45 -22.93
C ALA A 12 28.42 15.32 -21.82
N LEU A 13 27.13 15.63 -21.95
CA LEU A 13 26.33 16.32 -20.93
C LEU A 13 25.00 15.58 -20.82
N VAL A 14 24.56 15.30 -19.60
CA VAL A 14 23.35 14.54 -19.22
C VAL A 14 23.48 13.00 -19.23
N GLY A 15 24.55 12.45 -18.67
CA GLY A 15 24.70 11.00 -18.49
C GLY A 15 25.31 10.66 -17.15
N GLY A 16 24.53 10.74 -16.06
CA GLY A 16 25.05 10.38 -14.75
C GLY A 16 24.21 10.79 -13.54
N ALA A 17 22.88 10.65 -13.60
CA ALA A 17 22.04 10.67 -12.40
C ALA A 17 20.62 10.08 -12.60
N VAL A 18 20.35 9.36 -13.71
CA VAL A 18 19.01 8.83 -14.00
C VAL A 18 19.07 7.31 -14.15
N ALA A 19 19.55 6.62 -13.11
CA ALA A 19 19.52 5.16 -13.08
C ALA A 19 19.55 4.58 -11.65
N TYR A 20 19.11 5.32 -10.63
CA TYR A 20 19.10 4.82 -9.24
C TYR A 20 17.73 4.85 -8.56
N LEU A 21 16.64 4.86 -9.35
CA LEU A 21 15.27 4.74 -8.82
C LEU A 21 14.49 3.56 -9.41
N VAL A 22 15.16 2.58 -10.03
CA VAL A 22 14.48 1.44 -10.70
C VAL A 22 14.73 0.10 -10.00
N PHE A 23 15.48 0.05 -8.89
CA PHE A 23 15.79 -1.22 -8.20
C PHE A 23 15.81 -1.13 -6.68
N ARG A 24 14.79 -0.53 -6.06
CA ARG A 24 14.33 -1.05 -4.76
C ARG A 24 13.22 -2.03 -5.11
N GLY A 25 13.50 -3.33 -5.07
CA GLY A 25 12.42 -4.30 -4.97
C GLY A 25 11.64 -3.89 -3.72
N GLU A 26 10.45 -3.35 -3.91
CA GLU A 26 9.59 -2.93 -2.80
C GLU A 26 9.42 -4.17 -1.91
N GLU A 27 9.75 -4.05 -0.64
CA GLU A 27 9.33 -5.06 0.33
C GLU A 27 7.90 -4.72 0.76
N LEU A 28 7.14 -5.71 1.24
CA LEU A 28 5.83 -5.43 1.81
C LEU A 28 5.94 -4.41 2.94
N THR A 29 5.04 -3.42 2.94
CA THR A 29 4.90 -2.45 4.06
C THR A 29 4.80 -3.17 5.40
N TYR A 30 4.06 -4.28 5.45
CA TYR A 30 3.98 -5.14 6.61
C TYR A 30 4.63 -6.49 6.34
N GLN A 31 5.67 -6.81 7.11
CA GLN A 31 6.45 -8.03 6.91
C GLN A 31 5.88 -9.27 7.60
N THR A 32 4.87 -9.10 8.48
CA THR A 32 4.27 -10.22 9.22
C THR A 32 2.77 -10.05 9.39
N GLN A 33 2.07 -11.18 9.54
CA GLN A 33 0.64 -11.24 9.82
C GLN A 33 0.27 -10.43 11.08
N ALA A 34 1.08 -10.54 12.14
CA ALA A 34 0.86 -9.82 13.39
C ALA A 34 1.04 -8.30 13.22
N ALA A 35 2.03 -7.87 12.43
CA ALA A 35 2.25 -6.46 12.13
C ALA A 35 1.06 -5.87 11.36
N MET A 36 0.63 -6.54 10.28
CA MET A 36 -0.54 -6.11 9.51
C MET A 36 -1.81 -6.05 10.38
N ARG A 37 -2.07 -7.08 11.20
CA ARG A 37 -3.25 -7.11 12.09
C ARG A 37 -3.25 -5.99 13.12
N LYS A 38 -2.06 -5.58 13.59
CA LYS A 38 -1.92 -4.48 14.56
C LYS A 38 -2.08 -3.11 13.92
N ALA A 39 -1.55 -2.91 12.71
CA ALA A 39 -1.54 -1.62 12.04
C ALA A 39 -2.85 -1.29 11.31
N LEU A 40 -3.45 -2.28 10.64
CA LEU A 40 -4.64 -2.10 9.81
C LEU A 40 -5.85 -1.40 10.48
N PRO A 41 -6.22 -1.64 11.76
CA PRO A 41 -7.36 -0.93 12.35
C PRO A 41 -7.12 0.57 12.49
N VAL A 42 -5.85 0.99 12.67
CA VAL A 42 -5.48 2.39 12.83
C VAL A 42 -5.40 3.08 11.47
N THR A 43 -4.72 2.45 10.49
CA THR A 43 -4.56 3.03 9.15
C THR A 43 -5.90 3.10 8.41
N ALA A 44 -6.74 2.07 8.52
CA ALA A 44 -8.07 2.12 7.92
C ALA A 44 -9.01 3.11 8.62
N ALA A 45 -8.86 3.34 9.93
CA ALA A 45 -9.61 4.37 10.64
C ALA A 45 -9.21 5.78 10.18
N ALA A 46 -7.91 6.01 9.94
CA ALA A 46 -7.41 7.26 9.37
C ALA A 46 -7.95 7.48 7.95
N GLU A 47 -7.86 6.46 7.08
CA GLU A 47 -8.44 6.53 5.74
C GLU A 47 -9.93 6.86 5.79
N LEU A 48 -10.73 6.12 6.58
CA LEU A 48 -12.15 6.40 6.76
C LEU A 48 -12.41 7.85 7.21
N HIS A 49 -11.57 8.40 8.09
CA HIS A 49 -11.67 9.78 8.54
C HIS A 49 -11.47 10.78 7.39
N GLU A 50 -10.45 10.58 6.55
CA GLU A 50 -10.19 11.39 5.35
C GLU A 50 -11.38 11.34 4.36
N HIS A 51 -12.07 10.20 4.28
CA HIS A 51 -13.31 10.05 3.50
C HIS A 51 -14.58 10.54 4.23
N GLY A 52 -14.44 11.23 5.36
CA GLY A 52 -15.55 11.81 6.13
C GLY A 52 -16.40 10.79 6.90
N VAL A 53 -15.93 9.55 7.03
CA VAL A 53 -16.63 8.47 7.75
C VAL A 53 -16.16 8.43 9.20
N LYS A 54 -17.10 8.64 10.13
CA LYS A 54 -16.83 8.55 11.58
C LYS A 54 -17.16 7.16 12.09
N LEU A 55 -16.19 6.51 12.73
CA LEU A 55 -16.39 5.24 13.43
C LEU A 55 -17.07 5.47 14.79
N ALA A 56 -17.93 4.55 15.20
CA ALA A 56 -18.51 4.56 16.55
C ALA A 56 -17.50 4.04 17.60
N GLU A 57 -16.67 3.09 17.20
CA GLU A 57 -15.68 2.40 18.03
C GLU A 57 -14.45 2.04 17.17
N PRO A 58 -13.28 1.76 17.76
CA PRO A 58 -12.15 1.21 17.03
C PRO A 58 -12.51 -0.09 16.28
N LEU A 59 -11.93 -0.27 15.09
CA LEU A 59 -12.09 -1.49 14.31
C LEU A 59 -11.50 -2.71 15.03
N LYS A 60 -12.17 -3.85 14.93
CA LYS A 60 -11.71 -5.13 15.50
C LYS A 60 -11.19 -6.00 14.36
N CYS A 61 -9.93 -6.44 14.47
CA CYS A 61 -9.26 -7.19 13.40
C CYS A 61 -8.96 -8.63 13.79
N ALA A 62 -9.00 -9.50 12.79
CA ALA A 62 -8.65 -10.91 12.88
C ALA A 62 -7.94 -11.38 11.61
N ASP A 63 -7.24 -12.50 11.70
CA ASP A 63 -6.66 -13.15 10.53
C ASP A 63 -7.76 -13.79 9.69
N LEU A 64 -7.58 -13.74 8.38
CA LEU A 64 -8.46 -14.45 7.44
C LEU A 64 -7.90 -15.83 7.10
N PRO A 65 -8.78 -16.80 6.76
CA PRO A 65 -8.36 -18.08 6.21
C PRO A 65 -7.44 -17.93 4.99
N GLY A 66 -6.43 -18.80 4.92
CA GLY A 66 -5.43 -18.78 3.86
C GLY A 66 -4.27 -17.81 4.09
N ALA A 67 -4.16 -17.20 5.27
CA ALA A 67 -2.92 -16.57 5.71
C ALA A 67 -1.80 -17.62 5.86
N THR A 68 -0.63 -17.33 5.32
CA THR A 68 0.58 -18.17 5.37
C THR A 68 1.80 -17.31 5.72
N GLN A 69 2.99 -17.89 5.69
CA GLN A 69 4.24 -17.13 5.86
C GLN A 69 4.49 -16.13 4.72
N ASP A 70 3.98 -16.44 3.52
CA ASP A 70 4.18 -15.67 2.30
C ASP A 70 2.96 -14.81 1.92
N LYS A 71 1.76 -15.19 2.38
CA LYS A 71 0.52 -14.46 2.12
C LYS A 71 -0.09 -13.95 3.41
N LEU A 72 -0.13 -12.63 3.57
CA LEU A 72 -0.77 -11.96 4.68
C LEU A 72 -2.24 -11.70 4.36
N ARG A 73 -3.14 -11.95 5.31
CA ARG A 73 -4.58 -11.69 5.14
C ARG A 73 -5.23 -11.29 6.46
N VAL A 74 -5.75 -10.07 6.53
CA VAL A 74 -6.45 -9.53 7.70
C VAL A 74 -7.81 -9.01 7.29
N SER A 75 -8.80 -9.23 8.16
CA SER A 75 -10.09 -8.55 8.08
C SER A 75 -10.30 -7.75 9.35
N CYS A 76 -10.83 -6.53 9.21
CA CYS A 76 -11.33 -5.75 10.32
C CYS A 76 -12.80 -5.41 10.13
N ALA A 77 -13.55 -5.39 11.22
CA ALA A 77 -14.96 -5.04 11.23
C ALA A 77 -15.25 -3.97 12.27
N GLY A 78 -16.28 -3.17 12.00
CA GLY A 78 -16.77 -2.16 12.92
C GLY A 78 -18.08 -1.55 12.46
N THR A 79 -18.40 -0.39 13.01
CA THR A 79 -19.63 0.32 12.71
C THR A 79 -19.37 1.81 12.75
N THR A 80 -19.99 2.56 11.85
CA THR A 80 -19.94 4.03 11.83
C THR A 80 -20.83 4.62 12.93
N SER A 81 -20.65 5.90 13.25
CA SER A 81 -21.52 6.61 14.21
C SER A 81 -22.99 6.64 13.77
N ASP A 82 -23.28 6.55 12.47
CA ASP A 82 -24.63 6.42 11.89
C ASP A 82 -25.08 4.96 11.68
N LYS A 83 -24.45 4.01 12.37
CA LYS A 83 -24.81 2.58 12.44
C LYS A 83 -24.69 1.79 11.14
N LYS A 84 -23.85 2.26 10.21
CA LYS A 84 -23.52 1.50 8.99
C LYS A 84 -22.39 0.50 9.29
N PRO A 85 -22.49 -0.74 8.82
CA PRO A 85 -21.42 -1.71 9.00
C PRO A 85 -20.19 -1.29 8.20
N VAL A 86 -19.01 -1.52 8.76
CA VAL A 86 -17.71 -1.30 8.12
C VAL A 86 -16.98 -2.62 8.02
N ALA A 87 -16.43 -2.91 6.84
CA ALA A 87 -15.55 -4.06 6.62
C ALA A 87 -14.27 -3.57 5.93
N VAL A 88 -13.13 -3.99 6.45
CA VAL A 88 -11.81 -3.66 5.92
C VAL A 88 -11.08 -4.95 5.65
N PHE A 89 -10.42 -5.02 4.49
CA PHE A 89 -9.62 -6.17 4.09
C PHE A 89 -8.24 -5.67 3.73
N GLY A 90 -7.22 -6.32 4.29
CA GLY A 90 -5.82 -6.11 3.92
C GLY A 90 -5.20 -7.44 3.52
N SER A 91 -4.46 -7.43 2.43
CA SER A 91 -3.65 -8.57 2.01
C SER A 91 -2.28 -8.13 1.54
N GLY A 92 -1.30 -9.01 1.69
CA GLY A 92 0.05 -8.82 1.18
C GLY A 92 0.62 -10.14 0.66
N ASP A 93 1.38 -10.10 -0.41
CA ASP A 93 2.06 -11.26 -0.99
C ASP A 93 3.57 -11.00 -1.02
N ARG A 94 4.35 -11.80 -0.30
CA ARG A 94 5.80 -11.63 -0.18
C ARG A 94 6.57 -12.03 -1.43
N GLU A 95 5.99 -12.87 -2.29
CA GLU A 95 6.62 -13.30 -3.53
C GLU A 95 6.60 -12.17 -4.56
N THR A 96 5.47 -11.45 -4.65
CA THR A 96 5.30 -10.32 -5.57
C THR A 96 5.58 -8.96 -4.93
N ALA A 97 5.67 -8.93 -3.60
CA ALA A 97 5.70 -7.72 -2.78
C ALA A 97 4.52 -6.77 -3.00
N GLU A 98 3.37 -7.31 -3.40
CA GLU A 98 2.15 -6.53 -3.59
C GLU A 98 1.31 -6.52 -2.31
N SER A 99 0.77 -5.35 -1.99
CA SER A 99 -0.26 -5.20 -0.96
C SER A 99 -1.57 -4.74 -1.61
N HIS A 100 -2.69 -5.14 -1.03
CA HIS A 100 -4.01 -4.70 -1.47
C HIS A 100 -4.92 -4.45 -0.28
N TYR A 101 -5.65 -3.34 -0.35
CA TYR A 101 -6.55 -2.90 0.69
C TYR A 101 -7.90 -2.49 0.13
N THR A 102 -8.96 -2.93 0.81
CA THR A 102 -10.36 -2.60 0.46
C THR A 102 -11.11 -2.21 1.72
N ILE A 103 -11.85 -1.10 1.67
CA ILE A 103 -12.69 -0.60 2.75
C ILE A 103 -14.11 -0.46 2.23
N LEU A 104 -15.05 -1.15 2.88
CA LEU A 104 -16.47 -1.12 2.58
C LEU A 104 -17.24 -0.43 3.70
N VAL A 105 -18.15 0.47 3.35
CA VAL A 105 -19.14 1.07 4.26
C VAL A 105 -20.53 0.74 3.74
N ALA A 106 -21.35 0.09 4.57
CA ALA A 106 -22.65 -0.45 4.15
C ALA A 106 -22.57 -1.32 2.88
N GLY A 107 -21.47 -2.07 2.72
CA GLY A 107 -21.23 -2.93 1.56
C GLY A 107 -20.80 -2.21 0.28
N LYS A 108 -20.63 -0.88 0.31
CA LYS A 108 -20.14 -0.09 -0.83
C LYS A 108 -18.65 0.25 -0.63
N PRO A 109 -17.82 0.12 -1.67
CA PRO A 109 -16.40 0.47 -1.56
C PRO A 109 -16.23 1.97 -1.36
N VAL A 110 -15.43 2.33 -0.36
CA VAL A 110 -14.84 3.66 -0.17
C VAL A 110 -13.40 3.66 -0.66
N VAL A 111 -12.69 2.55 -0.41
CA VAL A 111 -11.40 2.22 -1.00
C VAL A 111 -11.50 0.83 -1.62
N GLU A 112 -10.96 0.65 -2.81
CA GLU A 112 -11.01 -0.62 -3.53
C GLU A 112 -9.64 -0.97 -4.10
N ASN A 113 -9.11 -2.13 -3.67
CA ASN A 113 -7.87 -2.74 -4.15
C ASN A 113 -6.66 -1.78 -4.19
N ALA A 114 -6.58 -0.85 -3.23
CA ALA A 114 -5.50 0.13 -3.17
C ALA A 114 -4.18 -0.55 -2.76
N PRO A 115 -3.02 -0.13 -3.31
CA PRO A 115 -1.73 -0.73 -2.98
C PRO A 115 -1.20 -0.35 -1.59
N CYS A 116 -1.79 0.66 -0.96
CA CYS A 116 -1.41 1.25 0.32
C CYS A 116 -2.65 1.88 0.98
N LEU A 117 -2.56 2.33 2.23
CA LEU A 117 -3.60 3.08 2.95
C LEU A 117 -3.02 4.25 3.74
N GLY A 118 -3.73 5.38 3.80
CA GLY A 118 -3.38 6.53 4.63
C GLY A 118 -1.94 7.02 4.40
N ALA A 119 -1.23 7.30 5.50
CA ALA A 119 0.15 7.79 5.45
C ALA A 119 1.13 6.83 4.75
N ASP A 120 0.82 5.52 4.72
CA ASP A 120 1.65 4.53 4.04
C ASP A 120 1.66 4.72 2.51
N CYS A 121 0.72 5.50 1.95
CA CYS A 121 0.68 5.86 0.53
C CYS A 121 1.54 7.08 0.16
N HIS A 122 1.86 7.95 1.12
CA HIS A 122 2.41 9.26 0.81
C HIS A 122 3.95 9.32 0.87
N GLY A 123 4.63 8.20 1.13
CA GLY A 123 6.09 8.13 1.04
C GLY A 123 6.81 9.18 1.88
N GLU A 124 6.21 9.63 2.99
CA GLU A 124 6.84 10.61 3.86
C GLU A 124 7.90 9.91 4.70
N GLU A 125 9.15 10.09 4.29
CA GLU A 125 10.35 9.89 5.09
C GLU A 125 10.18 10.63 6.43
N GLY A 126 9.95 9.87 7.51
CA GLY A 126 10.09 10.34 8.89
C GLY A 126 11.50 10.14 9.40
#